data_AF-A0A9D7SXD5-F1
#
_entry.id   AF-A0A9D7SXD5-F1
#
_cell.length_a   1.000
_cell.length_b   1.000
_cell.length_c   1.000
_cell.angle_alpha   90.00
_cell.angle_beta   90.00
_cell.angle_gamma   90.00
#
_symmetry.space_group_name_H-M   'P 1'
#
loop_
_entity.id
_entity.type
_entity.pdbx_description
1 polymer ?
#
loop_
_entity_poly.entity_id
_entity_poly.type
_entity_poly.pdbx_seq_one_letter_code
_entity_poly.pdbx_strand_id
1 'polypeptide(L)'
;MDWALSATDETLANVMRKARFWEKHKHTSLNERQKLMIHKLLNGFMGKLTSSKWALMTKSSSDTAVREINDLVKKGILVKDDSGGRNTSYSISQATGKFLRFGS
;
A
#
# COMPACT_ATOMS: atom_id res chain seq x y z
N MET A 1 -25.33 17.37 -16.93
CA MET A 1 -24.09 18.11 -16.57
C MET A 1 -23.65 17.56 -15.23
N ASP A 2 -23.26 16.28 -15.20
CA ASP A 2 -23.18 15.50 -13.94
C ASP A 2 -21.83 14.80 -13.77
N TRP A 3 -20.96 14.84 -14.79
CA TRP A 3 -19.60 14.28 -14.73
C TRP A 3 -18.67 15.07 -13.78
N ALA A 4 -18.93 16.37 -13.62
CA ALA A 4 -18.10 17.24 -12.79
C ALA A 4 -18.28 16.97 -11.29
N LEU A 5 -19.51 16.66 -10.84
CA LEU A 5 -19.82 16.40 -9.42
C LEU A 5 -19.22 15.06 -8.95
N SER A 6 -19.32 14.00 -9.75
CA SER A 6 -18.73 12.70 -9.39
C SER A 6 -17.20 12.72 -9.38
N ALA A 7 -16.57 13.45 -10.32
CA ALA A 7 -15.11 13.60 -10.34
C ALA A 7 -14.58 14.40 -9.13
N THR A 8 -15.33 15.39 -8.64
CA THR A 8 -14.96 16.13 -7.41
C THR A 8 -15.08 15.27 -6.15
N ASP A 9 -16.06 14.38 -6.08
CA ASP A 9 -16.25 13.48 -4.92
C ASP A 9 -15.14 12.43 -4.84
N GLU A 10 -14.78 11.83 -5.98
CA GLU A 10 -13.72 10.82 -6.06
C GLU A 10 -12.33 11.39 -5.72
N THR A 11 -12.04 12.63 -6.19
CA THR A 11 -10.78 13.32 -5.89
C THR A 11 -10.69 13.70 -4.41
N LEU A 12 -11.77 14.20 -3.81
CA LEU A 12 -11.82 14.53 -2.38
C LEU A 12 -11.67 13.27 -1.51
N ALA A 13 -12.37 12.19 -1.85
CA ALA A 13 -12.26 10.92 -1.14
C ALA A 13 -10.81 10.38 -1.16
N ASN A 14 -10.12 10.49 -2.31
CA ASN A 14 -8.73 10.05 -2.42
C ASN A 14 -7.76 10.93 -1.61
N VAL A 15 -7.97 12.25 -1.58
CA VAL A 15 -7.20 13.18 -0.74
C VAL A 15 -7.40 12.84 0.74
N MET A 16 -8.64 12.67 1.19
CA MET A 16 -8.94 12.30 2.58
C MET A 16 -8.34 10.95 2.95
N ARG A 17 -8.39 9.96 2.05
CA ARG A 17 -7.78 8.64 2.28
C ARG A 17 -6.27 8.75 2.51
N LYS A 18 -5.57 9.50 1.66
CA LYS A 18 -4.13 9.74 1.79
C LYS A 18 -3.80 10.47 3.09
N ALA A 19 -4.55 11.52 3.42
CA ALA A 19 -4.34 12.29 4.65
C ALA A 19 -4.52 11.40 5.90
N ARG A 20 -5.61 10.63 5.98
CA ARG A 20 -5.86 9.69 7.08
C ARG A 20 -4.76 8.62 7.18
N PHE A 21 -4.26 8.13 6.06
CA PHE A 21 -3.17 7.16 6.04
C PHE A 21 -1.89 7.74 6.65
N TRP A 22 -1.46 8.91 6.20
CA TRP A 22 -0.25 9.55 6.72
C TRP A 22 -0.39 9.97 8.17
N GLU A 23 -1.57 10.44 8.58
CA GLU A 23 -1.84 10.78 9.98
C GLU A 23 -1.76 9.55 10.89
N LYS A 24 -2.37 8.43 10.49
CA LYS A 24 -2.29 7.15 11.21
C LYS A 24 -0.85 6.67 11.38
N HIS A 25 0.00 6.89 10.37
CA HIS A 25 1.38 6.40 10.34
C HIS A 25 2.42 7.47 10.68
N LYS A 26 2.03 8.65 11.17
CA LYS A 26 2.95 9.79 11.43
C LYS A 26 4.07 9.48 12.42
N HIS A 27 3.80 8.61 13.40
CA HIS A 27 4.79 8.17 14.40
C HIS A 27 5.54 6.89 13.99
N THR A 28 5.24 6.33 12.81
CA THR A 28 5.94 5.15 12.32
C THR A 28 7.25 5.58 11.66
N SER A 29 8.38 5.07 12.14
CA SER A 29 9.67 5.29 11.48
C SER A 29 9.68 4.62 10.10
N LEU A 30 9.75 5.43 9.05
CA LEU A 30 9.77 5.01 7.65
C LEU A 30 10.96 5.64 6.94
N ASN A 31 11.74 4.82 6.25
CA ASN A 31 12.84 5.32 5.43
C ASN A 31 12.32 5.94 4.11
N GLU A 32 13.21 6.61 3.36
CA GLU A 32 12.84 7.30 2.13
C GLU A 32 12.29 6.35 1.05
N ARG A 33 12.87 5.14 0.90
CA ARG A 33 12.43 4.13 -0.07
C ARG A 33 11.03 3.60 0.25
N GLN A 34 10.75 3.37 1.52
CA GLN A 34 9.44 2.97 2.01
C GLN A 34 8.40 4.07 1.77
N LYS A 35 8.73 5.33 2.12
CA LYS A 35 7.84 6.48 1.86
C LYS A 35 7.53 6.64 0.37
N LEU A 36 8.55 6.51 -0.49
CA LEU A 36 8.40 6.56 -1.95
C LEU A 36 7.42 5.50 -2.45
N MET A 37 7.60 4.26 -2.03
CA MET A 37 6.74 3.15 -2.47
C MET A 37 5.32 3.28 -1.94
N ILE A 38 5.15 3.66 -0.67
CA ILE A 38 3.83 3.93 -0.08
C ILE A 38 3.11 5.04 -0.85
N HIS A 39 3.81 6.15 -1.15
CA HIS A 39 3.25 7.23 -1.95
C HIS A 39 2.80 6.75 -3.33
N LYS A 40 3.60 5.92 -4.02
CA LYS A 40 3.20 5.33 -5.31
C LYS A 40 1.96 4.44 -5.19
N LEU A 41 1.91 3.57 -4.17
CA LEU A 41 0.76 2.70 -3.93
C LEU A 41 -0.53 3.49 -3.68
N LEU A 42 -0.45 4.58 -2.92
CA LEU A 42 -1.59 5.44 -2.62
C LEU A 42 -2.09 6.27 -3.82
N ASN A 43 -1.23 6.54 -4.81
CA ASN A 43 -1.55 7.33 -6.00
C ASN A 43 -2.07 6.51 -7.19
N GLY A 44 -2.20 5.20 -7.04
CA GLY A 44 -2.54 4.31 -8.14
C GLY A 44 -1.29 3.59 -8.64
N PHE A 45 -1.13 2.36 -8.19
CA PHE A 45 -0.05 1.49 -8.61
C PHE A 45 -0.56 0.46 -9.60
N MET A 46 0.07 0.40 -10.78
CA MET A 46 -0.32 -0.51 -11.84
C MET A 46 0.22 -1.92 -11.56
N GLY A 47 -0.70 -2.89 -11.44
CA GLY A 47 -0.40 -4.30 -11.23
C GLY A 47 -0.02 -4.66 -9.79
N LYS A 48 0.50 -5.87 -9.60
CA LYS A 48 0.87 -6.40 -8.27
C LYS A 48 2.22 -5.86 -7.80
N LEU A 49 2.32 -5.48 -6.53
CA LEU A 49 3.61 -5.17 -5.92
C LEU A 49 4.29 -6.47 -5.49
N THR A 50 5.45 -6.74 -6.06
CA THR A 50 6.33 -7.87 -5.67
C THR A 50 7.67 -7.33 -5.16
N SER A 51 8.46 -8.17 -4.49
CA SER A 51 9.81 -7.79 -4.04
C SER A 51 10.73 -7.37 -5.20
N SER A 52 10.63 -8.04 -6.36
CA SER A 52 11.39 -7.66 -7.56
C SER A 52 10.99 -6.27 -8.08
N LYS A 53 9.69 -5.96 -8.07
CA LYS A 53 9.19 -4.66 -8.53
C LYS A 53 9.58 -3.53 -7.57
N TRP A 54 9.58 -3.81 -6.27
CA TRP A 54 10.12 -2.92 -5.26
C TRP A 54 11.60 -2.62 -5.53
N ALA A 55 12.44 -3.65 -5.60
CA ALA A 55 13.88 -3.54 -5.83
C ALA A 55 14.21 -2.67 -7.07
N LEU A 56 13.50 -2.90 -8.17
CA LEU A 56 13.65 -2.11 -9.40
C LEU A 56 13.30 -0.62 -9.20
N MET A 57 12.20 -0.34 -8.52
CA MET A 57 11.72 1.04 -8.32
C MET A 57 12.55 1.83 -7.30
N THR A 58 13.08 1.15 -6.28
CA THR A 58 13.85 1.76 -5.20
C THR A 58 15.36 1.68 -5.43
N LYS A 59 15.79 1.10 -6.57
CA LYS A 59 17.21 0.83 -6.92
C LYS A 59 17.96 0.12 -5.79
N SER A 60 17.31 -0.86 -5.16
CA SER A 60 17.86 -1.64 -4.06
C SER A 60 18.02 -3.12 -4.44
N SER A 61 18.77 -3.88 -3.66
CA SER A 61 18.84 -5.34 -3.85
C SER A 61 17.52 -6.02 -3.51
N SER A 62 17.32 -7.23 -4.05
CA SER A 62 16.17 -8.09 -3.72
C SER A 62 16.07 -8.35 -2.22
N ASP A 63 17.18 -8.65 -1.54
CA ASP A 63 17.22 -8.86 -0.08
C ASP A 63 16.79 -7.61 0.69
N THR A 64 17.24 -6.44 0.25
CA THR A 64 16.85 -5.17 0.86
C THR A 64 15.36 -4.92 0.69
N ALA A 65 14.84 -5.15 -0.53
CA ALA A 65 13.41 -5.02 -0.80
C ALA A 65 12.56 -5.97 0.06
N VAL A 66 12.96 -7.25 0.20
CA VAL A 66 12.26 -8.21 1.05
C VAL A 66 12.26 -7.76 2.51
N ARG A 67 13.40 -7.28 3.03
CA ARG A 67 13.49 -6.76 4.41
C ARG A 67 12.58 -5.55 4.62
N GLU A 68 12.58 -4.59 3.70
CA GLU A 68 11.73 -3.40 3.79
C GLU A 68 10.25 -3.73 3.70
N ILE A 69 9.86 -4.64 2.80
CA ILE A 69 8.48 -5.10 2.68
C ILE A 69 8.03 -5.80 3.95
N ASN A 70 8.84 -6.73 4.48
CA ASN A 70 8.52 -7.44 5.71
C ASN A 70 8.41 -6.50 6.92
N ASP A 71 9.26 -5.47 6.99
CA ASP A 71 9.16 -4.41 7.99
C ASP A 71 7.81 -3.66 7.89
N LEU A 72 7.37 -3.31 6.68
CA LEU A 72 6.06 -2.69 6.48
C LEU A 72 4.88 -3.61 6.77
N VAL A 73 5.02 -4.91 6.51
CA VAL A 73 4.01 -5.92 6.88
C VAL A 73 3.90 -6.02 8.40
N LYS A 74 5.02 -6.09 9.12
CA LYS A 74 5.05 -6.09 10.59
C LYS A 74 4.43 -4.83 11.18
N LYS A 75 4.60 -3.68 10.52
CA LYS A 75 3.97 -2.40 10.89
C LYS A 75 2.49 -2.31 10.52
N GLY A 76 1.91 -3.33 9.87
CA GLY A 76 0.53 -3.35 9.41
C GLY A 76 0.23 -2.35 8.29
N ILE A 77 1.27 -1.83 7.61
CA ILE A 77 1.17 -0.90 6.48
C ILE A 77 0.91 -1.66 5.19
N LEU A 78 1.59 -2.80 5.01
CA LEU A 78 1.36 -3.72 3.90
C LEU A 78 0.70 -5.01 4.40
N VAL A 79 -0.08 -5.63 3.53
CA VAL A 79 -0.60 -6.98 3.71
C VAL A 79 -0.12 -7.86 2.57
N LYS A 80 0.20 -9.11 2.87
CA LYS A 80 0.47 -10.11 1.85
C LYS A 80 -0.86 -10.53 1.23
N ASP A 81 -0.97 -10.46 -0.09
CA ASP A 81 -2.17 -10.94 -0.78
C ASP A 81 -2.17 -12.46 -0.81
N ASP A 82 -3.36 -13.06 -0.63
CA ASP A 82 -3.54 -14.50 -0.79
C ASP A 82 -3.53 -14.83 -2.30
N SER A 83 -2.34 -15.11 -2.83
CA SER A 83 -2.16 -15.61 -4.17
C SER A 83 -1.69 -17.06 -4.05
N GLY A 84 -2.58 -18.02 -4.31
CA GLY A 84 -2.33 -19.48 -4.22
C GLY A 84 -1.30 -20.05 -5.20
N GLY A 85 -0.25 -19.29 -5.54
CA GLY A 85 0.85 -19.70 -6.42
C GLY A 85 2.20 -19.13 -5.96
N ARG A 86 3.26 -19.36 -6.74
CA ARG A 86 4.65 -18.99 -6.40
C ARG A 86 4.92 -17.48 -6.31
N ASN A 87 4.01 -16.63 -6.78
CA ASN A 87 4.24 -15.20 -6.88
C ASN A 87 3.55 -14.43 -5.75
N THR A 88 4.31 -14.11 -4.71
CA THR A 88 3.84 -13.32 -3.57
C THR A 88 3.67 -11.86 -3.97
N SER A 89 2.49 -11.29 -3.72
CA SER A 89 2.23 -9.85 -3.87
C SER A 89 1.78 -9.19 -2.58
N TYR A 90 1.88 -7.86 -2.54
CA TYR A 90 1.58 -7.05 -1.38
C TYR A 90 0.68 -5.87 -1.74
N SER A 91 -0.19 -5.48 -0.82
CA SER A 91 -1.10 -4.34 -0.98
C SER A 91 -1.05 -3.42 0.25
N ILE A 92 -1.41 -2.14 0.09
CA ILE A 92 -1.62 -1.25 1.24
C ILE A 92 -2.76 -1.79 2.10
N SER A 93 -2.52 -1.89 3.40
CA SER A 93 -3.54 -2.21 4.39
C SER A 93 -4.58 -1.08 4.42
N GLN A 94 -5.67 -1.26 3.68
CA GLN A 94 -6.80 -0.36 3.79
C GLN A 94 -7.51 -0.72 5.08
N ALA A 95 -7.26 0.05 6.14
CA ALA A 95 -8.08 0.00 7.34
C ALA A 95 -9.47 0.61 7.03
N THR A 96 -10.24 -0.10 6.22
CA THR A 96 -11.67 0.10 6.05
C THR A 96 -12.30 -1.11 6.72
N GLY A 97 -13.07 -0.88 7.78
CA GLY A 97 -13.68 -1.95 8.56
C GLY A 97 -14.43 -2.93 7.67
N LYS A 98 -13.84 -4.10 7.45
CA LYS A 98 -14.59 -5.33 7.19
C LYS A 98 -14.26 -6.26 8.33
N PHE A 99 -15.18 -6.24 9.29
CA PHE A 99 -15.39 -7.25 10.31
C PHE A 99 -15.02 -8.64 9.81
N LEU A 100 -14.31 -9.37 10.67
CA LEU A 100 -14.34 -10.82 10.84
C LEU A 100 -15.25 -11.57 9.85
N ARG A 101 -14.65 -12.38 8.99
CA ARG A 101 -15.20 -13.71 8.70
C ARG A 101 -14.16 -14.74 9.11
N PHE A 102 -14.19 -15.08 10.40
CA PHE A 102 -13.99 -16.47 10.79
C PHE A 102 -15.18 -17.28 10.27
N GLY A 103 -14.92 -18.52 9.88
CA GLY A 103 -15.92 -19.55 9.56
C GLY A 103 -15.92 -19.89 8.07
N SER A 104 -15.66 -21.13 7.64
CA SER A 104 -15.50 -22.40 8.39
C SER A 104 -14.56 -23.32 7.63
#